data_AF-A0A8J4X7F1-F1
#
_entry.id   AF-A0A8J4X7F1-F1
#
_cell.length_a   1.000
_cell.length_b   1.000
_cell.length_c   1.000
_cell.angle_alpha   90.00
_cell.angle_beta   90.00
_cell.angle_gamma   90.00
#
_symmetry.space_group_name_H-M   'P 1'
#
loop_
_entity.id
_entity.type
_entity.pdbx_description
1 polymer ?
#
loop_
_entity_poly.entity_id
_entity_poly.type
_entity_poly.pdbx_seq_one_letter_code
_entity_poly.pdbx_strand_id
1 'polypeptide(L)' 'VCLAKYVSNYNTSKVILDIDGSTDFGILQISNRWWCTDGKFKSANGCNVACSDLATDDITKTIACAKIIVKQQGPKA' A
#
# COMPACT_ATOMS: atom_id res chain seq x y z
N VAL A 1 -7.15 12.62 -5.02
CA VAL A 1 -8.47 12.10 -4.59
C VAL A 1 -9.01 11.01 -5.53
N CYS A 2 -8.92 11.16 -6.86
CA CYS A 2 -9.41 10.15 -7.83
C CYS A 2 -8.90 8.71 -7.58
N LEU A 3 -7.59 8.52 -7.38
CA LEU A 3 -7.00 7.21 -7.14
C LEU A 3 -7.66 6.47 -5.96
N ALA A 4 -7.69 7.10 -4.78
CA ALA A 4 -8.30 6.53 -3.58
C ALA A 4 -9.78 6.15 -3.76
N LYS A 5 -10.54 6.91 -4.56
CA LYS A 5 -11.93 6.54 -4.90
C LYS A 5 -11.97 5.24 -5.69
N TYR A 6 -11.11 5.11 -6.71
CA TYR A 6 -11.14 4.00 -7.65
C TYR A 6 -10.61 2.71 -7.03
N VAL A 7 -9.47 2.77 -6.33
CA VAL A 7 -8.79 1.58 -5.83
C VAL A 7 -9.38 1.06 -4.52
N SER A 8 -9.92 1.95 -3.67
CA SER A 8 -10.40 1.56 -2.34
C SER A 8 -11.80 2.07 -2.00
N ASN A 9 -12.40 2.93 -2.81
CA ASN A 9 -13.60 3.67 -2.44
C ASN A 9 -13.45 4.39 -1.09
N TYR A 10 -12.25 4.95 -0.84
CA TYR A 10 -11.86 5.60 0.41
C TYR A 10 -11.81 4.69 1.65
N ASN A 11 -11.90 3.37 1.49
CA ASN A 11 -11.79 2.44 2.61
C ASN A 11 -10.32 2.29 3.04
N THR A 12 -10.00 2.84 4.21
CA THR A 12 -8.69 2.79 4.86
C THR A 12 -8.24 1.40 5.24
N SER A 13 -9.18 0.48 5.47
CA SER A 13 -8.92 -0.89 5.91
C SER A 13 -9.06 -1.93 4.80
N LYS A 14 -9.13 -1.50 3.52
CA LYS A 14 -9.29 -2.43 2.39
C LYS A 14 -8.03 -3.27 2.20
N VAL A 15 -8.18 -4.59 2.15
CA VAL A 15 -7.10 -5.53 1.89
C VAL A 15 -7.53 -6.47 0.76
N ILE A 16 -6.72 -6.61 -0.29
CA ILE A 16 -6.99 -7.48 -1.44
C ILE A 16 -5.82 -8.44 -1.63
N LEU A 17 -6.09 -9.73 -1.74
CA LEU A 17 -5.12 -10.75 -2.16
C LEU A 17 -5.13 -10.85 -3.69
N ASP A 18 -3.97 -10.69 -4.30
CA ASP A 18 -3.78 -10.82 -5.73
C ASP A 18 -3.52 -12.28 -6.16
N ILE A 19 -3.66 -12.52 -7.47
CA ILE A 19 -3.50 -13.84 -8.08
C ILE A 19 -2.08 -14.39 -7.88
N ASP A 20 -1.07 -13.53 -7.81
CA ASP A 20 0.32 -13.91 -7.58
C ASP A 20 0.65 -14.18 -6.10
N GLY A 21 -0.34 -14.06 -5.22
CA GLY A 21 -0.22 -14.24 -3.77
C GLY A 21 0.26 -13.01 -3.01
N SER A 22 0.61 -11.91 -3.70
CA SER A 22 0.87 -10.64 -3.03
C SER A 22 -0.44 -10.02 -2.55
N THR A 23 -0.35 -9.01 -1.69
CA THR A 23 -1.52 -8.39 -1.06
C THR A 23 -1.38 -6.88 -1.08
N ASP A 24 -2.47 -6.20 -1.44
CA ASP A 24 -2.58 -4.75 -1.47
C ASP A 24 -3.31 -4.22 -0.24
N PHE A 25 -2.75 -3.16 0.35
CA PHE A 25 -3.19 -2.66 1.65
C PHE A 25 -3.68 -1.21 1.60
N GLY A 26 -4.81 -0.99 2.25
CA GLY A 26 -5.35 0.29 2.67
C GLY A 26 -5.89 1.18 1.55
N ILE A 27 -6.09 2.46 1.88
CA ILE A 27 -6.78 3.43 1.02
C ILE A 27 -6.11 3.65 -0.35
N LEU A 28 -4.81 3.39 -0.46
CA LEU A 28 -4.04 3.52 -1.71
C LEU A 28 -3.65 2.18 -2.34
N GLN A 29 -4.09 1.05 -1.78
CA GLN A 29 -3.78 -0.30 -2.28
C GLN A 29 -2.27 -0.50 -2.53
N ILE A 30 -1.48 -0.31 -1.48
CA ILE A 30 -0.02 -0.43 -1.53
C ILE A 30 0.36 -1.91 -1.36
N SER A 31 1.09 -2.46 -2.33
CA SER A 31 1.45 -3.88 -2.37
C SER A 31 2.56 -4.29 -1.40
N ASN A 32 2.37 -5.41 -0.69
CA ASN A 32 3.43 -6.09 0.07
C ASN A 32 4.52 -6.71 -0.81
N ARG A 33 4.33 -6.80 -2.14
CA ARG A 33 5.35 -7.31 -3.05
C ARG A 33 6.62 -6.45 -3.04
N TRP A 34 6.45 -5.15 -2.83
CA TRP A 34 7.53 -4.17 -2.96
C TRP A 34 7.66 -3.22 -1.78
N TRP A 35 6.54 -2.78 -1.18
CA TRP A 35 6.52 -1.54 -0.42
C TRP A 35 6.41 -1.71 1.09
N CYS A 36 5.69 -2.74 1.54
CA CYS A 36 5.54 -3.05 2.96
C CYS A 36 5.82 -4.53 3.20
N THR A 37 6.03 -4.93 4.46
CA THR A 37 6.15 -6.33 4.85
C THR A 37 5.03 -6.75 5.81
N ASP A 38 4.48 -7.95 5.61
CA ASP A 38 3.51 -8.59 6.50
C ASP A 38 4.05 -9.87 7.15
N GLY A 39 5.32 -10.20 6.88
CA GLY A 39 5.98 -11.42 7.35
C GLY A 39 5.49 -12.72 6.67
N LYS A 40 4.57 -12.64 5.70
CA LYS A 40 3.99 -13.79 5.00
C LYS A 40 4.44 -13.86 3.55
N PHE A 41 4.50 -12.71 2.87
CA PHE A 41 4.96 -12.61 1.48
C PHE A 41 6.38 -12.03 1.42
N LYS A 42 7.21 -12.52 0.49
CA LYS A 42 8.57 -12.01 0.33
C LYS A 42 8.52 -10.58 -0.22
N SER A 43 9.01 -9.63 0.55
CA SER A 43 8.97 -8.20 0.24
C SER A 43 10.35 -7.56 0.27
N ALA A 44 10.57 -6.56 -0.59
CA ALA A 44 11.70 -5.63 -0.46
C ALA A 44 11.48 -4.58 0.64
N ASN A 45 10.24 -4.40 1.09
CA ASN A 45 9.83 -3.44 2.11
C ASN A 45 10.37 -2.02 1.87
N GLY A 46 10.18 -1.48 0.65
CA GLY A 46 10.75 -0.20 0.23
C GLY A 46 10.31 1.02 1.04
N CYS A 47 9.19 0.94 1.76
CA CYS A 47 8.74 1.99 2.68
C CYS A 47 9.16 1.74 4.14
N ASN A 48 9.83 0.63 4.43
CA ASN A 48 10.25 0.21 5.77
C ASN A 48 9.11 0.25 6.81
N VAL A 49 7.98 -0.38 6.47
CA VAL A 49 6.74 -0.33 7.26
C VAL A 49 6.03 -1.68 7.28
N ALA A 50 5.34 -1.98 8.38
CA ALA A 50 4.45 -3.14 8.43
C ALA A 50 3.21 -2.89 7.55
N CYS A 51 2.77 -3.86 6.77
CA CYS A 51 1.59 -3.69 5.90
C CYS A 51 0.31 -3.42 6.70
N SER A 52 0.21 -3.93 7.93
CA SER A 52 -0.90 -3.65 8.84
C SER A 52 -1.03 -2.17 9.19
N ASP A 53 0.08 -1.43 9.21
CA ASP A 53 0.07 0.02 9.47
C ASP A 53 -0.51 0.84 8.30
N LEU A 54 -0.57 0.26 7.10
CA LEU A 54 -1.11 0.92 5.91
C LEU A 54 -2.63 0.78 5.80
N ALA A 55 -3.21 -0.18 6.55
CA ALA A 55 -4.63 -0.49 6.58
C ALA A 55 -5.29 -0.03 7.88
N THR A 56 -5.01 1.21 8.30
CA THR A 56 -5.57 1.85 9.50
C THR A 56 -6.22 3.19 9.15
N ASP A 57 -7.06 3.71 10.04
CA ASP A 57 -7.69 5.03 9.86
C ASP A 57 -6.67 6.18 9.85
N ASP A 58 -5.52 6.01 10.51
CA ASP A 58 -4.41 6.94 10.38
C ASP A 58 -3.61 6.66 9.11
N ILE A 59 -3.91 7.46 8.07
CA ILE A 59 -3.27 7.34 6.76
C ILE A 59 -1.89 8.00 6.67
N THR A 60 -1.31 8.49 7.77
CA THR A 60 -0.02 9.20 7.78
C THR A 60 1.09 8.35 7.18
N LYS A 61 1.18 7.07 7.58
CA LYS A 61 2.17 6.12 7.06
C LYS A 61 1.90 5.77 5.60
N THR A 62 0.63 5.62 5.21
CA THR A 62 0.22 5.40 3.81
C THR A 62 0.62 6.56 2.91
N ILE A 63 0.41 7.81 3.34
CA ILE A 63 0.83 9.00 2.59
C ILE A 63 2.35 9.08 2.50
N ALA A 64 3.06 8.81 3.59
CA ALA A 64 4.53 8.81 3.60
C ALA A 64 5.09 7.78 2.59
N CYS A 65 4.55 6.56 2.59
CA CYS A 65 4.92 5.52 1.64
C CYS A 65 4.58 5.92 0.20
N ALA A 66 3.38 6.44 -0.07
CA ALA A 66 3.00 6.90 -1.41
C ALA A 66 3.92 7.99 -1.96
N LYS A 67 4.42 8.91 -1.12
CA LYS A 67 5.44 9.90 -1.53
C LYS A 67 6.74 9.24 -1.98
N ILE A 68 7.17 8.18 -1.30
CA ILE A 68 8.35 7.39 -1.69
C ILE A 68 8.11 6.73 -3.05
N ILE A 69 6.96 6.08 -3.24
CA ILE A 69 6.57 5.42 -4.49
C ILE A 69 6.60 6.41 -5.65
N VAL A 70 5.92 7.56 -5.51
CA VAL A 70 5.87 8.59 -6.56
C VAL A 70 7.25 9.16 -6.86
N LYS A 71 8.11 9.32 -5.85
CA LYS A 71 9.49 9.78 -6.07
C LYS A 71 10.33 8.77 -6.86
N GLN A 72 10.10 7.47 -6.67
CA GLN A 72 10.87 6.40 -7.31
C GLN A 72 10.33 5.99 -8.69
N GLN A 73 9.01 5.95 -8.85
CA GLN A 73 8.34 5.35 -10.02
C GLN A 73 7.41 6.34 -10.75
N GLY A 74 7.23 7.55 -10.23
CA GLY A 74 6.29 8.53 -10.77
C GLY A 74 4.84 8.27 -10.35
N PRO A 75 3.89 9.12 -10.78
CA PRO A 75 2.49 9.08 -10.34
C PRO A 75 1.63 8.00 -11.01
N LYS A 76 2.21 7.18 -11.89
CA LYS A 76 1.53 6.05 -12.59
C LYS A 76 1.86 4.68 -12.00
N ALA A 77 2.63 4.68 -10.91
CA ALA A 77 3.00 3.49 -10.17
C ALA A 77 1.78 2.80 -9.55
#